data_AF-A0A831QJV9-F1
#
_entry.id   AF-A0A831QJV9-F1
#
_cell.length_a   1.000
_cell.length_b   1.000
_cell.length_c   1.000
_cell.angle_alpha   90.00
_cell.angle_beta   90.00
_cell.angle_gamma   90.00
#
_symmetry.space_group_name_H-M   'P 1'
#
loop_
_entity.id
_entity.type
_entity.pdbx_description
1 polymer ?
#
loop_
_entity_poly.entity_id
_entity_poly.type
_entity_poly.pdbx_seq_one_letter_code
_entity_poly.pdbx_strand_id
1 'polypeptide(L)'
;MKVIERINEWAGKGVAWLVPVLILELVYDTVARYLFNAPTEWSYDISYMLYGAIFMLGGAYTLQIDKHVRIETIYGKLSQKSKALINAICYLILFFPVMGSMIYFGGIFALKSWKLLEAGGDSMWQPAIYPFKTVLPVAASLLMLQGIVEFIRCVGLVVRGHDADRES
;
A
#
# COMPACT_ATOMS: atom_id res chain seq x y z
N MET A 1 -2.06 -17.41 9.08
CA MET A 1 -1.51 -16.87 7.81
C MET A 1 -2.64 -16.55 6.82
N LYS A 2 -3.49 -17.52 6.45
CA LYS A 2 -4.61 -17.34 5.50
C LYS A 2 -5.56 -16.14 5.80
N VAL A 3 -5.77 -15.79 7.08
CA VAL A 3 -6.61 -14.63 7.47
C VAL A 3 -5.98 -13.30 7.05
N ILE A 4 -4.67 -13.12 7.25
CA ILE A 4 -3.96 -11.88 6.89
C ILE A 4 -3.93 -11.72 5.36
N GLU A 5 -3.67 -12.81 4.65
CA GLU A 5 -3.70 -12.83 3.19
C GLU A 5 -5.08 -12.43 2.67
N ARG A 6 -6.15 -12.99 3.26
CA ARG A 6 -7.52 -12.63 2.91
C ARG A 6 -7.83 -11.18 3.23
N ILE A 7 -7.42 -10.65 4.38
CA ILE A 7 -7.63 -9.22 4.73
C ILE A 7 -6.99 -8.32 3.66
N ASN A 8 -5.75 -8.60 3.27
CA ASN A 8 -5.05 -7.78 2.30
C ASN A 8 -5.63 -7.97 0.88
N GLU A 9 -6.12 -9.17 0.53
CA GLU A 9 -6.85 -9.41 -0.71
C GLU A 9 -8.16 -8.63 -0.79
N TRP A 10 -8.93 -8.60 0.30
CA TRP A 10 -10.14 -7.79 0.38
C TRP A 10 -9.84 -6.30 0.36
N ALA A 11 -8.77 -5.86 1.03
CA ALA A 11 -8.31 -4.47 0.97
C ALA A 11 -7.96 -4.09 -0.48
N GLY A 12 -7.20 -4.92 -1.19
CA GLY A 12 -6.86 -4.71 -2.60
C GLY A 12 -8.08 -4.63 -3.51
N LYS A 13 -9.05 -5.55 -3.35
CA LYS A 13 -10.32 -5.50 -4.07
C LYS A 13 -11.14 -4.25 -3.74
N GLY A 14 -11.10 -3.79 -2.48
CA GLY A 14 -11.71 -2.54 -2.06
C GLY A 14 -11.10 -1.32 -2.78
N VAL A 15 -9.78 -1.29 -2.91
CA VAL A 15 -9.07 -0.21 -3.62
C VAL A 15 -9.39 -0.22 -5.11
N ALA A 16 -9.59 -1.39 -5.72
CA ALA A 16 -9.95 -1.49 -7.13
C ALA A 16 -11.24 -0.72 -7.46
N TRP A 17 -12.16 -0.57 -6.50
CA TRP A 17 -13.38 0.24 -6.66
C TRP A 17 -13.13 1.75 -6.69
N LEU A 18 -11.98 2.23 -6.22
CA LEU A 18 -11.61 3.66 -6.35
C LEU A 18 -11.28 4.04 -7.80
N VAL A 19 -10.84 3.08 -8.61
CA VAL A 19 -10.50 3.30 -10.04
C VAL A 19 -11.70 3.76 -10.87
N PRO A 20 -12.85 3.06 -10.89
CA PRO A 20 -14.01 3.55 -11.64
C PRO A 20 -14.54 4.89 -11.10
N VAL A 21 -14.44 5.15 -9.79
CA VAL A 21 -14.82 6.46 -9.21
C VAL A 21 -13.93 7.57 -9.76
N LEU A 22 -12.61 7.36 -9.82
CA LEU A 22 -11.67 8.29 -10.42
C LEU A 22 -11.97 8.52 -11.91
N ILE A 23 -12.26 7.46 -12.67
CA ILE A 23 -12.60 7.60 -14.09
C ILE A 23 -13.87 8.43 -14.28
N LEU A 24 -14.91 8.18 -13.49
CA LEU A 24 -16.16 8.93 -13.57
C LEU A 24 -15.96 10.42 -13.26
N GLU A 25 -15.14 10.72 -12.26
CA GLU A 25 -14.80 12.09 -11.87
C GLU A 25 -14.04 12.82 -12.98
N LEU A 26 -13.03 12.18 -13.59
CA LEU A 26 -12.26 12.76 -14.69
C LEU A 26 -13.11 13.01 -15.94
N VAL A 27 -14.02 12.08 -16.25
CA VAL A 27 -14.99 12.23 -17.35
C VAL A 27 -15.92 13.41 -17.07
N TYR A 28 -16.40 13.53 -15.83
CA TYR A 28 -17.26 14.64 -15.43
C TYR A 28 -16.55 16.00 -15.60
N ASP A 29 -15.32 16.18 -15.09
CA ASP A 29 -14.60 17.46 -15.24
C ASP A 29 -14.34 17.79 -16.71
N THR A 30 -13.94 16.78 -17.50
CA THR A 30 -13.74 16.95 -18.94
C THR A 30 -15.02 17.43 -19.62
N VAL A 31 -16.16 16.80 -19.31
CA VAL A 31 -17.45 17.20 -19.89
C VAL A 31 -17.86 18.60 -19.44
N ALA A 32 -17.76 18.91 -18.15
CA ALA A 32 -18.09 20.22 -17.59
C ALA A 32 -17.23 21.34 -18.21
N ARG A 33 -15.94 21.10 -18.36
CA ARG A 33 -14.98 22.07 -18.91
C ARG A 33 -15.18 22.29 -20.42
N TYR A 34 -15.31 21.22 -21.20
CA TYR A 34 -15.30 21.34 -22.67
C TYR A 34 -16.69 21.50 -23.29
N LEU A 35 -17.75 20.95 -22.69
CA LEU A 35 -19.11 21.08 -23.22
C LEU A 35 -19.85 22.27 -22.60
N PHE A 36 -19.62 22.55 -21.31
CA PHE A 36 -20.36 23.57 -20.57
C PHE A 36 -19.52 24.81 -20.23
N ASN A 37 -18.22 24.82 -20.58
CA ASN A 37 -17.29 25.91 -20.27
C ASN A 37 -17.29 26.31 -18.78
N ALA A 38 -17.53 25.33 -17.90
CA ALA A 38 -17.70 25.49 -16.46
C ALA A 38 -16.71 24.57 -15.74
N PRO A 39 -15.43 24.96 -15.61
CA PRO A 39 -14.43 24.15 -14.92
C PRO A 39 -14.77 23.97 -13.44
N THR A 40 -14.51 22.78 -12.90
CA THR A 40 -14.77 22.49 -11.49
C THR A 40 -13.51 22.55 -10.64
N GLU A 41 -13.44 23.52 -9.72
CA GLU A 41 -12.27 23.73 -8.84
C GLU A 41 -11.96 22.52 -7.95
N TRP A 42 -12.99 21.77 -7.54
CA TRP A 42 -12.85 20.62 -6.64
C TRP A 42 -12.31 19.35 -7.32
N SER A 43 -12.41 19.27 -8.66
CA SER A 43 -12.07 18.06 -9.41
C SER A 43 -10.60 17.69 -9.21
N TYR A 44 -9.71 18.67 -9.32
CA TYR A 44 -8.26 18.45 -9.19
C TYR A 44 -7.88 17.77 -7.87
N ASP A 45 -8.36 18.28 -6.74
CA ASP A 45 -7.99 17.73 -5.42
C ASP A 45 -8.56 16.33 -5.21
N ILE A 46 -9.80 16.07 -5.65
CA ILE A 46 -10.42 14.74 -5.56
C ILE A 46 -9.64 13.73 -6.40
N SER A 47 -9.35 14.08 -7.66
CA SER A 47 -8.54 13.26 -8.55
C SER A 47 -7.17 12.96 -7.93
N TYR A 48 -6.49 13.98 -7.41
CA TYR A 48 -5.18 13.83 -6.75
C TYR A 48 -5.24 12.89 -5.53
N MET A 49 -6.22 13.07 -4.65
CA MET A 49 -6.41 12.23 -3.47
C MET A 49 -6.74 10.78 -3.84
N LEU A 50 -7.58 10.58 -4.86
CA LEU A 50 -7.93 9.25 -5.37
C LEU A 50 -6.71 8.56 -6.02
N TYR A 51 -5.95 9.26 -6.85
CA TYR A 51 -4.72 8.74 -7.45
C TYR A 51 -3.72 8.30 -6.37
N GLY A 52 -3.46 9.16 -5.37
CA GLY A 52 -2.56 8.84 -4.27
C GLY A 52 -3.06 7.65 -3.45
N ALA A 53 -4.38 7.55 -3.21
CA ALA A 53 -4.97 6.46 -2.46
C ALA A 53 -4.86 5.12 -3.22
N ILE A 54 -5.15 5.13 -4.51
CA ILE A 54 -5.00 3.97 -5.39
C ILE A 54 -3.54 3.55 -5.46
N PHE A 55 -2.59 4.49 -5.62
CA PHE A 55 -1.18 4.17 -5.71
C PHE A 55 -0.64 3.57 -4.41
N MET A 56 -0.96 4.16 -3.25
CA MET A 56 -0.43 3.66 -1.96
C MET A 56 -1.08 2.34 -1.53
N LEU A 57 -2.42 2.24 -1.58
CA LEU A 57 -3.12 1.03 -1.15
C LEU A 57 -3.07 -0.06 -2.22
N GLY A 58 -3.16 0.31 -3.50
CA GLY A 58 -3.02 -0.61 -4.61
C GLY A 58 -1.58 -1.10 -4.76
N GLY A 59 -0.60 -0.22 -4.53
CA GLY A 59 0.82 -0.56 -4.43
C GLY A 59 1.11 -1.51 -3.26
N ALA A 60 0.47 -1.30 -2.10
CA ALA A 60 0.55 -2.24 -0.98
C ALA A 60 0.02 -3.63 -1.33
N TYR A 61 -1.08 -3.69 -2.08
CA TYR A 61 -1.67 -4.94 -2.55
C TYR A 61 -0.85 -5.62 -3.66
N THR A 62 -0.35 -4.88 -4.64
CA THR A 62 0.51 -5.45 -5.69
C THR A 62 1.88 -5.85 -5.16
N LEU A 63 2.43 -5.15 -4.18
CA LEU A 63 3.66 -5.58 -3.48
C LEU A 63 3.45 -6.88 -2.69
N GLN A 64 2.22 -7.16 -2.23
CA GLN A 64 1.88 -8.48 -1.70
C GLN A 64 1.86 -9.55 -2.80
N ILE A 65 1.34 -9.22 -3.99
CA ILE A 65 1.12 -10.18 -5.07
C ILE A 65 2.37 -10.47 -5.88
N ASP A 66 3.30 -9.52 -6.01
CA ASP A 66 4.51 -9.70 -6.79
C ASP A 66 5.77 -9.67 -5.93
N LYS A 67 6.39 -10.85 -5.85
CA LYS A 67 7.81 -11.07 -6.04
C LYS A 67 8.65 -9.81 -5.85
N HIS A 68 9.03 -9.53 -4.59
CA HIS A 68 10.21 -8.70 -4.31
C HIS A 68 11.25 -9.06 -5.37
N VAL A 69 11.74 -8.09 -6.15
CA VAL A 69 12.68 -8.34 -7.25
C VAL A 69 13.91 -9.04 -6.66
N ARG A 70 13.86 -10.37 -6.65
CA ARG A 70 14.97 -11.21 -6.22
C ARG A 70 15.89 -11.19 -7.41
N ILE A 71 17.15 -10.83 -7.19
CA ILE A 71 18.16 -10.92 -8.24
C ILE A 71 18.37 -12.43 -8.51
N GLU A 72 17.53 -13.01 -9.38
CA GLU A 72 17.47 -14.45 -9.60
C GLU A 72 18.83 -15.02 -10.02
N THR A 73 19.67 -14.19 -10.66
CA THR A 73 21.05 -14.52 -11.04
C THR A 73 21.95 -14.87 -9.83
N ILE A 74 21.81 -14.16 -8.70
CA ILE A 74 22.59 -14.42 -7.48
C ILE A 74 21.92 -15.56 -6.69
N TYR A 75 20.59 -15.55 -6.63
CA TYR A 75 19.84 -16.58 -5.91
C TYR A 75 19.96 -17.95 -6.60
N GLY A 76 20.16 -18.05 -7.91
CA GLY A 76 20.25 -19.34 -8.63
C GLY A 76 21.35 -20.28 -8.12
N LYS A 77 22.41 -19.76 -7.50
CA LYS A 77 23.56 -20.54 -6.99
C LYS A 77 23.48 -20.87 -5.49
N LEU A 78 22.52 -20.30 -4.77
CA LEU A 78 22.40 -20.46 -3.31
C LEU A 78 21.46 -21.60 -2.93
N SER A 79 21.73 -22.26 -1.80
CA SER A 79 20.81 -23.25 -1.23
C SER A 79 19.49 -22.59 -0.78
N GLN A 80 18.38 -23.34 -0.81
CA GLN A 80 17.06 -22.88 -0.33
C GLN A 80 17.14 -22.24 1.08
N LYS A 81 17.92 -22.84 1.98
CA LYS A 81 18.14 -22.33 3.34
C LYS A 81 18.88 -21.00 3.37
N SER A 82 19.93 -20.85 2.56
CA SER A 82 20.70 -19.60 2.48
C SER A 82 19.85 -18.45 1.95
N LYS A 83 18.98 -18.71 0.96
CA LYS A 83 18.03 -17.72 0.44
C LYS A 83 17.05 -17.26 1.51
N ALA A 84 16.47 -18.22 2.24
CA ALA A 84 15.50 -17.94 3.29
C ALA A 84 16.13 -17.15 4.45
N LEU A 85 17.39 -17.44 4.80
CA LEU A 85 18.13 -16.70 5.82
C LEU A 85 18.39 -15.25 5.40
N ILE A 86 18.87 -15.02 4.17
CA ILE A 86 19.10 -13.66 3.64
C ILE A 86 17.80 -12.88 3.64
N ASN A 87 16.70 -13.46 3.15
CA ASN A 87 15.40 -12.82 3.16
C ASN A 87 14.94 -12.47 4.58
N ALA A 88 15.08 -13.40 5.54
CA ALA A 88 14.72 -13.14 6.94
C ALA A 88 15.51 -11.97 7.54
N ILE A 89 16.81 -11.88 7.25
CA ILE A 89 17.66 -10.77 7.70
C ILE A 89 17.22 -9.45 7.04
N CYS A 90 16.94 -9.46 5.73
CA CYS A 90 16.43 -8.28 5.02
C CYS A 90 15.09 -7.81 5.58
N TYR A 91 14.17 -8.73 5.91
CA TYR A 91 12.92 -8.38 6.56
C TYR A 91 13.17 -7.73 7.94
N LEU A 92 14.12 -8.26 8.71
CA LEU A 92 14.42 -7.75 10.04
C LEU A 92 15.10 -6.38 10.04
N ILE A 93 16.07 -6.16 9.15
CA ILE A 93 16.92 -4.96 9.15
C ILE A 93 16.36 -3.85 8.26
N LEU A 94 15.71 -4.20 7.14
CA LEU A 94 15.23 -3.21 6.17
C LEU A 94 13.71 -3.05 6.25
N PHE A 95 12.96 -4.15 6.15
CA PHE A 95 11.51 -4.06 6.02
C PHE A 95 10.82 -3.57 7.31
N PHE A 96 11.04 -4.24 8.45
CA PHE A 96 10.35 -3.88 9.69
C PHE A 96 10.68 -2.48 10.20
N PRO A 97 11.94 -2.00 10.18
CA PRO A 97 12.25 -0.65 10.62
C PRO A 97 11.63 0.42 9.71
N VAL A 98 11.68 0.21 8.39
CA VAL A 98 11.09 1.17 7.43
C VAL A 98 9.58 1.21 7.56
N MET A 99 8.91 0.06 7.52
CA MET A 99 7.45 -0.01 7.68
C MET A 99 7.00 0.52 9.05
N GLY A 100 7.73 0.19 10.12
CA GLY A 100 7.47 0.69 11.46
C GLY A 100 7.58 2.21 11.54
N SER A 101 8.60 2.79 10.91
CA SER A 101 8.78 4.25 10.84
C SER A 101 7.64 4.91 10.06
N MET A 102 7.21 4.33 8.94
CA MET A 102 6.09 4.86 8.13
C MET A 102 4.78 4.84 8.90
N ILE A 103 4.51 3.77 9.66
CA ILE A 103 3.31 3.69 10.51
C ILE A 103 3.38 4.71 11.64
N TYR A 104 4.53 4.85 12.30
CA TYR A 104 4.69 5.76 13.43
C TYR A 104 4.58 7.24 12.99
N PHE A 105 5.45 7.68 12.08
CA PHE A 105 5.46 9.06 11.62
C PHE A 105 4.22 9.39 10.78
N GLY A 106 3.80 8.48 9.90
CA GLY A 106 2.57 8.64 9.13
C GLY A 106 1.34 8.66 10.01
N GLY A 107 1.31 7.86 11.08
CA GLY A 107 0.24 7.85 12.07
C GLY A 107 0.16 9.16 12.86
N ILE A 108 1.29 9.70 13.34
CA ILE A 108 1.33 11.02 14.00
C ILE A 108 0.85 12.11 13.06
N PHE A 109 1.31 12.09 11.81
CA PHE A 109 0.92 13.06 10.79
C PHE A 109 -0.59 13.02 10.52
N ALA A 110 -1.14 11.81 10.36
CA ALA A 110 -2.57 11.61 10.18
C ALA A 110 -3.36 12.07 11.41
N LEU A 111 -3.00 11.62 12.62
CA LEU A 111 -3.68 11.99 13.86
C LEU A 111 -3.69 13.50 14.09
N LYS A 112 -2.57 14.19 13.78
CA LYS A 112 -2.51 15.65 13.87
C LYS A 112 -3.50 16.29 12.90
N SER A 113 -3.57 15.79 11.66
CA SER A 113 -4.50 16.29 10.65
C SER A 113 -5.97 16.11 11.05
N TRP A 114 -6.32 14.95 11.63
CA TRP A 114 -7.66 14.69 12.18
C TRP A 114 -8.01 15.61 13.34
N LYS A 115 -7.06 15.86 14.26
CA LYS A 115 -7.28 16.78 15.39
C LYS A 115 -7.52 18.22 14.96
N LEU A 116 -6.89 18.63 13.86
CA LEU A 116 -7.02 19.98 13.31
C LEU A 116 -8.19 20.11 12.32
N LEU A 117 -8.88 19.00 12.01
CA LEU A 117 -9.84 18.92 10.90
C LEU A 117 -9.31 19.63 9.66
N GLU A 118 -8.07 19.28 9.30
CA GLU A 118 -7.28 20.03 8.33
C GLU A 118 -7.99 20.04 6.97
N ALA A 119 -8.36 21.25 6.55
CA ALA A 119 -8.74 21.57 5.19
C ALA A 119 -7.47 21.98 4.44
N GLY A 120 -7.24 21.37 3.27
CA GLY A 120 -6.05 21.59 2.47
C GLY A 120 -6.19 20.95 1.10
N GLY A 121 -5.72 21.66 0.09
CA GLY A 121 -5.72 21.25 -1.31
C GLY A 121 -4.87 22.24 -2.09
N ASP A 122 -4.47 21.85 -3.28
CA ASP A 122 -3.75 22.74 -4.19
C ASP A 122 -4.73 23.69 -4.90
N SER A 123 -6.03 23.34 -4.91
CA SER A 123 -7.10 24.21 -5.41
C SER A 123 -7.66 25.16 -4.34
N MET A 124 -8.40 26.17 -4.79
CA MET A 124 -9.10 27.13 -3.92
C MET A 124 -10.21 26.48 -3.07
N TRP A 125 -10.64 25.25 -3.39
CA TRP A 125 -11.72 24.54 -2.70
C TRP A 125 -11.32 24.03 -1.31
N GLN A 126 -10.02 23.78 -1.07
CA GLN A 126 -9.45 23.36 0.22
C GLN A 126 -10.22 22.21 0.90
N PRO A 127 -10.28 21.00 0.31
CA PRO A 127 -11.02 19.88 0.89
C PRO A 127 -10.44 19.39 2.21
N ALA A 128 -11.25 18.60 2.92
CA ALA A 128 -10.80 17.80 4.06
C ALA A 128 -9.71 16.81 3.64
N ILE A 129 -8.44 17.10 3.97
CA ILE A 129 -7.28 16.26 3.59
C ILE A 129 -6.96 15.18 4.62
N TYR A 130 -7.49 15.32 5.83
CA TYR A 130 -7.23 14.39 6.94
C TYR A 130 -7.56 12.91 6.63
N PRO A 131 -8.61 12.54 5.86
CA PRO A 131 -8.86 11.14 5.51
C PRO A 131 -7.83 10.60 4.50
N PHE A 132 -7.33 11.45 3.60
CA PHE A 132 -6.30 11.06 2.66
C PHE A 132 -4.96 10.80 3.38
N LYS A 133 -4.62 11.61 4.39
CA LYS A 133 -3.40 11.40 5.18
C LYS A 133 -3.41 10.10 5.98
N THR A 134 -4.57 9.53 6.30
CA THR A 134 -4.66 8.18 6.92
C THR A 134 -4.38 7.02 5.97
N VAL A 135 -4.46 7.23 4.66
CA VAL A 135 -4.21 6.18 3.68
C VAL A 135 -2.78 5.64 3.83
N LEU A 136 -1.80 6.52 4.05
CA LEU A 136 -0.39 6.15 4.22
C LEU A 136 -0.16 5.14 5.38
N PRO A 137 -0.51 5.46 6.64
CA PRO A 137 -0.29 4.52 7.75
C PRO A 137 -1.16 3.26 7.62
N VAL A 138 -2.34 3.33 6.99
CA VAL A 138 -3.17 2.14 6.72
C VAL A 138 -2.50 1.22 5.72
N ALA A 139 -2.03 1.74 4.58
CA ALA A 139 -1.30 0.98 3.57
C ALA A 139 -0.04 0.33 4.16
N ALA A 140 0.75 1.09 4.92
CA ALA A 140 1.95 0.60 5.59
C ALA A 140 1.62 -0.49 6.63
N SER A 141 0.51 -0.37 7.35
CA SER A 141 0.06 -1.39 8.32
C SER A 141 -0.35 -2.69 7.63
N LEU A 142 -1.06 -2.62 6.50
CA LEU A 142 -1.42 -3.80 5.71
C LEU A 142 -0.17 -4.52 5.18
N LEU A 143 0.80 -3.75 4.66
CA LEU A 143 2.10 -4.28 4.24
C LEU A 143 2.86 -4.93 5.40
N MET A 144 2.88 -4.28 6.57
CA MET A 144 3.53 -4.80 7.76
C MET A 144 2.98 -6.19 8.14
N LEU A 145 1.66 -6.35 8.13
CA LEU A 145 1.02 -7.64 8.40
C LEU A 145 1.43 -8.70 7.38
N GLN A 146 1.51 -8.35 6.10
CA GLN A 146 1.99 -9.26 5.06
C GLN A 146 3.47 -9.64 5.26
N GLY A 147 4.33 -8.67 5.60
CA GLY A 147 5.74 -8.90 5.88
C GLY A 147 5.98 -9.84 7.06
N ILE A 148 5.13 -9.79 8.09
CA ILE A 148 5.18 -10.76 9.21
C ILE A 148 4.92 -12.19 8.71
N VAL A 149 3.94 -12.39 7.84
CA VAL A 149 3.63 -13.71 7.28
C VAL A 149 4.82 -14.25 6.48
N GLU A 150 5.39 -13.44 5.59
CA GLU A 150 6.55 -13.83 4.78
C GLU A 150 7.81 -14.07 5.61
N PHE A 151 8.02 -13.28 6.66
CA PHE A 151 9.12 -13.49 7.60
C PHE A 151 9.01 -14.83 8.33
N ILE A 152 7.82 -15.17 8.86
CA ILE A 152 7.58 -16.45 9.55
C ILE A 152 7.83 -17.62 8.58
N ARG A 153 7.39 -17.52 7.32
CA ARG A 153 7.67 -18.53 6.28
C ARG A 153 9.18 -18.69 6.05
N CYS A 154 9.91 -17.59 5.91
CA CYS A 154 11.36 -17.63 5.73
C CYS A 154 12.06 -18.30 6.93
N VAL A 155 11.66 -17.97 8.16
CA VAL A 155 12.22 -18.59 9.37
C VAL A 155 11.87 -20.08 9.45
N GLY A 156 10.62 -20.45 9.16
CA GLY A 156 10.18 -21.84 9.09
C GLY A 156 10.99 -22.67 8.11
N LEU A 157 11.31 -22.11 6.94
CA LEU A 157 12.17 -22.72 5.94
C LEU A 157 13.62 -22.92 6.40
N VAL A 158 14.20 -21.95 7.12
CA VAL A 158 15.54 -22.08 7.68
C VAL A 158 15.59 -23.22 8.71
N VAL A 159 14.58 -23.33 9.57
CA VAL A 159 14.52 -24.33 10.65
C VAL A 159 14.21 -25.74 10.13
N ARG A 160 13.20 -25.89 9.27
CA ARG A 160 12.71 -27.21 8.80
C ARG A 160 13.40 -27.73 7.55
N GLY A 161 13.96 -26.85 6.71
CA GLY A 161 14.67 -27.24 5.49
C GLY A 161 13.83 -27.81 4.35
N HIS A 162 12.50 -27.76 4.42
CA HIS A 162 11.58 -28.14 3.35
C HIS A 162 10.34 -27.22 3.32
N ASP A 163 9.83 -26.93 2.12
CA ASP A 163 8.62 -26.12 1.86
C ASP A 163 7.36 -26.86 2.37
N ALA A 164 7.05 -26.78 3.67
CA ALA A 164 5.90 -27.49 4.25
C ALA A 164 4.53 -26.85 3.95
N ASP A 165 4.49 -25.59 3.46
CA ASP A 165 3.27 -24.79 3.44
C ASP A 165 2.78 -24.39 2.03
N ARG A 166 3.36 -24.95 0.96
CA ARG A 166 2.96 -24.65 -0.43
C ARG A 166 1.94 -25.62 -1.03
N GLU A 167 1.54 -26.66 -0.27
CA GLU A 167 0.63 -27.72 -0.74
C GLU A 167 -0.79 -27.69 -0.11
N SER A 168 -1.25 -26.60 0.52
CA SER A 168 -2.66 -26.53 1.00
C SER A 168 -3.36 -25.19 0.91
#